data_AF-A0A968PHX0-F1
#
_entry.id   AF-A0A968PHX0-F1
#
_cell.length_a   1.000
_cell.length_b   1.000
_cell.length_c   1.000
_cell.angle_alpha   90.00
_cell.angle_beta   90.00
_cell.angle_gamma   90.00
#
_symmetry.space_group_name_H-M   'P 1'
#
loop_
_entity.id
_entity.type
_entity.pdbx_description
1 polymer ?
#
loop_
_entity_poly.entity_id
_entity_poly.type
_entity_poly.pdbx_seq_one_letter_code
_entity_poly.pdbx_strand_id
1 'polypeptide(L)'
;MAVQPVIISGVFNPAFLKHPLVTLRRDQRDRRWLAATLQFVRSSMQDITIQVAFGRPVYASENGNGAAHVTRAVLEQAHTLITRARRTAQCVQ
;
A
#
# COMPACT_ATOMS: atom_id res chain seq x y z
N MET A 1 -22.30 10.86 8.37
CA MET A 1 -21.40 10.40 7.28
C MET A 1 -20.36 9.45 7.86
N ALA A 2 -20.09 8.32 7.19
CA ALA A 2 -19.09 7.34 7.63
C ALA A 2 -17.97 7.22 6.58
N VAL A 3 -16.73 7.12 7.04
CA VAL A 3 -15.53 6.92 6.22
C VAL A 3 -14.98 5.53 6.53
N GLN A 4 -14.76 4.71 5.51
CA GLN A 4 -14.21 3.35 5.65
C GLN A 4 -12.73 3.34 5.23
N PRO A 5 -11.77 3.21 6.17
CA PRO A 5 -10.35 3.09 5.81
C PRO A 5 -10.09 1.75 5.13
N VAL A 6 -9.36 1.78 4.02
CA VAL A 6 -8.93 0.59 3.26
C VAL A 6 -7.46 0.74 2.90
N ILE A 7 -6.68 -0.32 3.11
CA ILE A 7 -5.29 -0.41 2.65
C ILE A 7 -5.13 -1.62 1.75
N ILE A 8 -4.42 -1.42 0.65
CA ILE A 8 -4.08 -2.46 -0.32
C ILE A 8 -2.56 -2.67 -0.26
N SER A 9 -2.15 -3.92 -0.14
CA SER A 9 -0.74 -4.34 -0.05
C SER A 9 -0.49 -5.54 -0.97
N GLY A 10 0.78 -5.89 -1.19
CA GLY A 10 1.13 -6.96 -2.14
C GLY A 10 1.03 -6.57 -3.62
N VAL A 11 0.87 -5.28 -3.92
CA VAL A 11 0.78 -4.77 -5.30
C VAL A 11 2.12 -4.76 -6.03
N PHE A 12 3.23 -4.88 -5.31
CA PHE A 12 4.57 -4.98 -5.88
C PHE A 12 5.02 -6.45 -5.93
N ASN A 13 5.27 -6.98 -7.13
CA ASN A 13 5.89 -8.29 -7.26
C ASN A 13 7.42 -8.20 -7.01
N PRO A 14 7.98 -8.92 -6.00
CA PRO A 14 9.40 -8.91 -5.71
C PRO A 14 10.29 -9.46 -6.84
N ALA A 15 9.73 -10.25 -7.77
CA ALA A 15 10.45 -10.74 -8.94
C ALA A 15 10.95 -9.61 -9.86
N PHE A 16 10.28 -8.45 -9.89
CA PHE A 16 10.73 -7.30 -10.68
C PHE A 16 11.95 -6.58 -10.10
N LEU A 17 12.23 -6.75 -8.80
CA LEU A 17 13.46 -6.21 -8.18
C LEU A 17 14.72 -6.96 -8.63
N LYS A 18 14.57 -8.17 -9.21
CA LYS A 18 15.66 -9.00 -9.72
C LYS A 18 15.83 -8.93 -11.25
N HIS A 19 15.13 -8.01 -11.92
CA HIS A 19 15.20 -7.92 -13.37
C HIS A 19 16.60 -7.46 -13.84
N PRO A 20 17.25 -8.12 -14.80
CA PRO A 20 18.62 -7.80 -15.23
C PRO A 20 18.79 -6.38 -15.82
N LEU A 21 17.68 -5.75 -16.26
CA LEU A 21 17.66 -4.33 -16.67
C LEU A 21 17.79 -3.34 -15.48
N VAL A 22 17.48 -3.76 -14.26
CA VAL A 22 17.64 -2.96 -13.02
C VAL A 22 19.11 -2.98 -12.57
N THR A 23 19.83 -4.09 -12.80
CA THR A 23 21.26 -4.24 -12.44
C THR A 23 22.22 -3.47 -13.34
N LEU A 24 21.79 -3.02 -14.53
CA LEU A 24 22.65 -2.28 -15.48
C LEU A 24 22.80 -0.78 -15.14
N ARG A 25 21.90 -0.19 -14.34
CA ARG A 25 21.98 1.24 -13.94
C ARG A 25 22.62 1.40 -12.55
N ARG A 26 23.53 2.37 -12.42
CA ARG A 26 24.28 2.70 -11.18
C ARG A 26 23.46 3.49 -10.13
N ASP A 27 22.34 4.12 -10.49
CA ASP A 27 21.54 4.98 -9.59
C ASP A 27 20.32 4.26 -8.98
N GLN A 28 20.20 4.28 -7.64
CA GLN A 28 19.16 3.59 -6.87
C GLN A 28 17.78 4.24 -6.98
N ARG A 29 17.69 5.54 -7.28
CA ARG A 29 16.40 6.26 -7.42
C ARG A 29 15.70 5.89 -8.72
N ASP A 30 16.48 5.78 -9.78
CA ASP A 30 16.00 5.41 -11.12
C ASP A 30 15.51 3.96 -11.20
N ARG A 31 16.14 3.07 -10.42
CA ARG A 31 15.71 1.66 -10.30
C ARG A 31 14.29 1.55 -9.76
N ARG A 32 13.93 2.35 -8.76
CA ARG A 32 12.59 2.34 -8.15
C ARG A 32 11.54 2.88 -9.12
N TRP A 33 11.87 3.95 -9.84
CA TRP A 33 10.97 4.55 -10.82
C TRP A 33 10.72 3.61 -12.01
N LEU A 34 11.79 3.02 -12.57
CA LEU A 34 11.67 2.08 -13.68
C LEU A 34 10.93 0.79 -13.29
N ALA A 35 11.15 0.27 -12.07
CA ALA A 35 10.42 -0.89 -11.56
C ALA A 35 8.92 -0.60 -11.42
N ALA A 36 8.53 0.58 -10.94
CA ALA A 36 7.13 0.99 -10.84
C ALA A 36 6.49 1.15 -12.23
N THR A 37 7.21 1.72 -13.20
CA THR A 37 6.72 1.88 -14.58
C THR A 37 6.58 0.54 -15.30
N LEU A 38 7.56 -0.37 -15.14
CA LEU A 38 7.49 -1.72 -15.70
C LEU A 38 6.37 -2.56 -15.08
N GLN A 39 6.04 -2.33 -13.81
CA GLN A 39 4.91 -2.98 -13.17
C GLN A 39 3.59 -2.59 -13.84
N PHE A 40 3.37 -1.32 -14.18
CA PHE A 40 2.15 -0.91 -14.89
C PHE A 40 2.00 -1.57 -16.27
N VAL A 41 3.10 -1.70 -17.01
CA VAL A 41 3.10 -2.25 -18.38
C VAL A 41 2.96 -3.78 -18.39
N ARG A 42 3.45 -4.48 -17.36
CA ARG A 42 3.46 -5.95 -17.29
C ARG A 42 2.43 -6.55 -16.32
N SER A 43 1.67 -5.72 -15.58
CA SER A 43 0.66 -6.17 -14.60
C SER A 43 -0.44 -7.06 -15.20
N SER A 44 -0.59 -7.09 -16.53
CA SER A 44 -1.55 -7.96 -17.23
C SER A 44 -1.14 -9.45 -17.26
N MET A 45 0.07 -9.82 -16.79
CA MET A 45 0.63 -11.16 -17.01
C MET A 45 1.16 -11.90 -15.77
N GLN A 46 0.92 -11.45 -14.53
CA GLN A 46 1.49 -12.13 -13.36
C GLN A 46 0.54 -12.34 -12.20
N ASP A 47 0.66 -13.55 -11.61
CA ASP A 47 0.10 -13.96 -10.31
C ASP A 47 0.64 -13.05 -9.20
N ILE A 48 -0.04 -11.95 -8.94
CA ILE A 48 0.20 -11.11 -7.76
C ILE A 48 -0.88 -11.39 -6.72
N THR A 49 -0.47 -11.82 -5.53
CA THR A 49 -1.37 -11.94 -4.40
C THR A 49 -1.62 -10.56 -3.80
N ILE A 50 -2.69 -9.91 -4.23
CA ILE A 50 -3.15 -8.64 -3.67
C ILE A 50 -3.81 -8.91 -2.31
N GLN A 51 -3.39 -8.20 -1.27
CA GLN A 51 -4.02 -8.25 0.04
C GLN A 51 -4.72 -6.93 0.34
N VAL A 52 -6.03 -7.02 0.58
CA VAL A 52 -6.87 -5.88 0.97
C VAL A 52 -7.23 -6.00 2.44
N ALA A 53 -6.98 -4.95 3.22
CA ALA A 53 -7.32 -4.89 4.63
C ALA A 53 -8.26 -3.70 4.92
N PHE A 54 -9.37 -4.00 5.58
CA PHE A 54 -10.38 -3.02 5.98
C PHE A 54 -10.16 -2.60 7.44
N GLY A 55 -10.17 -1.29 7.68
CA GLY A 55 -10.15 -0.70 9.02
C GLY A 55 -11.53 -0.67 9.66
N ARG A 56 -11.62 -0.09 10.86
CA ARG A 56 -12.92 0.21 11.46
C ARG A 56 -13.55 1.45 10.80
N PRO A 57 -14.87 1.47 10.55
CA PRO A 57 -15.56 2.66 10.07
C PRO A 57 -15.35 3.84 11.03
N VAL A 58 -15.04 5.01 10.47
CA VAL A 58 -14.87 6.27 11.20
C VAL A 58 -16.10 7.14 10.93
N TYR A 59 -16.81 7.53 11.97
CA TYR A 59 -18.01 8.35 11.86
C TYR A 59 -17.68 9.81 12.11
N ALA A 60 -18.24 10.70 11.30
CA ALA A 60 -18.17 12.13 11.55
C ALA A 60 -19.00 12.49 12.79
N SER A 61 -18.39 13.16 13.76
CA SER A 61 -19.12 13.76 14.89
C SER A 61 -19.83 15.02 14.42
N GLU A 62 -21.08 15.21 14.86
CA GLU A 62 -21.92 16.36 14.52
C GLU A 62 -21.46 17.67 15.21
N ASN A 63 -20.51 17.57 16.14
CA ASN A 63 -20.15 18.65 17.05
C ASN A 63 -18.96 19.46 16.50
N GLY A 64 -19.15 20.31 15.49
CA GLY A 64 -18.25 21.42 15.07
C GLY A 64 -16.80 21.11 14.63
N ASN A 65 -16.22 19.99 15.05
CA ASN A 65 -14.83 19.55 14.83
C ASN A 65 -14.79 18.17 14.13
N GLY A 66 -15.88 17.77 13.48
CA GLY A 66 -16.02 16.46 12.84
C GLY A 66 -14.92 16.14 11.84
N ALA A 67 -14.49 17.12 11.03
CA ALA A 67 -13.46 16.90 10.00
C ALA A 67 -12.08 16.58 10.61
N ALA A 68 -11.62 17.35 11.60
CA ALA A 68 -10.34 17.09 12.26
C ALA A 68 -10.35 15.75 13.02
N HIS A 69 -11.48 15.42 13.63
CA HIS A 69 -11.67 14.13 14.30
C HIS A 69 -11.59 12.96 13.31
N VAL A 70 -12.32 13.05 12.19
CA VAL A 70 -12.31 12.02 11.14
C VAL A 70 -10.90 11.84 10.58
N THR A 71 -10.20 12.93 10.24
CA THR A 71 -8.83 12.85 9.72
C THR A 71 -7.90 12.13 10.69
N ARG A 72 -7.92 12.48 11.97
CA ARG A 72 -7.09 11.82 12.99
C ARG A 72 -7.45 10.34 13.13
N ALA A 73 -8.73 10.02 13.21
CA ALA A 73 -9.19 8.63 13.36
C ALA A 73 -8.85 7.77 12.13
N VAL A 74 -8.94 8.33 10.91
CA VAL A 74 -8.52 7.64 9.68
C VAL A 74 -7.02 7.39 9.68
N LEU A 75 -6.20 8.36 10.10
CA LEU A 75 -4.73 8.19 10.18
C LEU A 75 -4.34 7.08 11.16
N GLU A 76 -4.97 7.02 12.34
CA GLU A 76 -4.75 5.95 13.32
C GLU A 76 -5.12 4.56 12.76
N GLN A 77 -6.27 4.47 12.07
CA GLN A 77 -6.67 3.22 11.40
C GLN A 77 -5.69 2.84 10.30
N ALA A 78 -5.25 3.80 9.47
CA ALA A 78 -4.29 3.55 8.41
C ALA A 78 -2.96 3.04 8.97
N HIS A 79 -2.42 3.67 10.01
CA HIS A 79 -1.19 3.23 10.66
C HIS A 79 -1.29 1.79 11.20
N THR A 80 -2.42 1.46 11.82
CA THR A 80 -2.70 0.09 12.29
C THR A 80 -2.73 -0.91 11.15
N LEU A 81 -3.43 -0.58 10.05
CA LEU A 81 -3.54 -1.44 8.88
C LEU A 81 -2.20 -1.65 8.17
N ILE A 82 -1.36 -0.61 8.03
CA ILE A 82 0.00 -0.72 7.48
C ILE A 82 0.84 -1.66 8.33
N THR A 83 0.79 -1.49 9.65
CA THR A 83 1.57 -2.32 10.59
C THR A 83 1.15 -3.78 10.51
N ARG A 84 -0.16 -4.06 10.37
CA ARG A 84 -0.69 -5.40 10.13
C ARG A 84 -0.21 -5.99 8.81
N ALA A 85 -0.34 -5.24 7.71
CA ALA A 85 0.09 -5.69 6.38
C ALA A 85 1.59 -6.03 6.36
N ARG A 86 2.43 -5.23 7.04
CA ARG A 86 3.87 -5.53 7.19
C ARG A 86 4.13 -6.85 7.89
N ARG A 87 3.39 -7.18 8.96
CA ARG A 87 3.53 -8.46 9.67
C ARG A 87 3.10 -9.64 8.81
N THR A 88 1.98 -9.51 8.09
CA THR A 88 1.51 -10.56 7.18
C THR A 88 2.52 -10.83 6.06
N ALA A 89 3.13 -9.78 5.51
CA ALA A 89 4.18 -9.92 4.49
C ALA A 89 5.44 -10.63 5.01
N GLN A 90 5.79 -10.47 6.30
CA GLN A 90 6.96 -11.12 6.90
C GLN A 90 6.74 -12.60 7.23
N CYS A 91 5.51 -13.03 7.50
CA CYS A 91 5.20 -14.45 7.77
C CYS A 91 5.11 -15.33 6.52
N VAL A 92 5.00 -14.72 5.33
CA VAL A 92 4.84 -15.44 4.05
C VAL A 92 6.19 -15.59 3.30
N GLN A 93 7.25 -14.91 3.75
CA GLN A 93 8.63 -15.08 3.26
C GLN A 93 9.36 -16.18 4.02
#